data_AF-A0A286RAH3-F1
#
_entry.id   AF-A0A286RAH3-F1
#
_cell.length_a   1.000
_cell.length_b   1.000
_cell.length_c   1.000
_cell.angle_alpha   90.00
_cell.angle_beta   90.00
_cell.angle_gamma   90.00
#
_symmetry.space_group_name_H-M   'P 1'
#
loop_
_entity.id
_entity.type
_entity.pdbx_description
1 polymer ?
#
loop_
_entity_poly.entity_id
_entity_poly.type
_entity_poly.pdbx_seq_one_letter_code
_entity_poly.pdbx_strand_id
1 'polypeptide(L)'
;MQETESLCARCARLGKTCCQTCEIYVTPGDVARIEAFTGQTGFHEFRIPDNPVYLDQDDDPEWAACVFRPDGSRRVLKRKANGDCVFLGPRGCQLPLEVRPLVCRLYPINYTARGLEQELAKGCPVQLLPPGVGLLEALDMSWAQAEVWHRQLYAEIRLEPHARLVVAGATSSAPATDQTRQWRLDGPTPSDKAAPTDAAPTPATERPIAGSTASLAGTQGERPPYPVTKAP
;
A
#
# COMPACT_ATOMS: atom_id res chain seq x y z
N MET A 1 12.81 -23.64 -26.98
CA MET A 1 12.11 -22.40 -26.60
C MET A 1 12.79 -21.90 -25.34
N GLN A 2 13.42 -20.72 -25.37
CA GLN A 2 13.98 -20.14 -24.14
C GLN A 2 12.79 -19.62 -23.33
N GLU A 3 12.56 -20.16 -22.12
CA GLU A 3 11.60 -19.57 -21.19
C GLU A 3 12.06 -18.15 -20.86
N THR A 4 11.27 -17.16 -21.26
CA THR A 4 11.50 -15.76 -20.93
C THR A 4 11.34 -15.59 -19.42
N GLU A 5 12.44 -15.32 -18.73
CA GLU A 5 12.46 -15.04 -17.29
C GLU A 5 11.53 -13.86 -16.97
N SER A 6 10.52 -14.09 -16.10
CA SER A 6 9.59 -13.04 -15.69
C SER A 6 10.32 -11.84 -15.06
N LEU A 7 9.76 -10.63 -15.13
CA LEU A 7 10.36 -9.46 -14.46
C LEU A 7 10.55 -9.71 -12.96
N CYS A 8 9.59 -10.36 -12.29
CA CYS A 8 9.73 -10.71 -10.87
C CYS A 8 10.92 -11.64 -10.59
N ALA A 9 11.20 -12.60 -11.47
CA ALA A 9 12.35 -13.50 -11.34
C ALA A 9 13.67 -12.73 -11.53
N ARG A 10 13.72 -11.82 -12.52
CA ARG A 10 14.86 -10.92 -12.72
C ARG A 10 15.11 -10.02 -11.50
N CYS A 11 14.05 -9.42 -10.96
CA CYS A 11 14.12 -8.60 -9.74
C CYS A 11 14.64 -9.42 -8.56
N ALA A 12 14.12 -10.63 -8.36
CA ALA A 12 14.53 -11.52 -7.27
C ALA A 12 16.03 -11.86 -7.30
N ARG A 13 16.63 -11.93 -8.50
CA ARG A 13 18.07 -12.17 -8.68
C ARG A 13 18.93 -10.94 -8.41
N LEU A 14 18.44 -9.74 -8.70
CA LEU A 14 19.23 -8.51 -8.68
C LEU A 14 19.21 -7.75 -7.34
N GLY A 15 18.33 -8.12 -6.40
CA GLY A 15 18.32 -7.56 -5.05
C GLY A 15 16.92 -7.20 -4.55
N LYS A 16 16.84 -6.25 -3.61
CA LYS A 16 15.64 -5.93 -2.80
C LYS A 16 14.37 -5.81 -3.65
N THR A 17 13.51 -6.83 -3.56
CA THR A 17 12.20 -6.86 -4.22
C THR A 17 11.07 -6.48 -3.26
N CYS A 18 9.86 -6.28 -3.80
CA CYS A 18 8.66 -6.17 -2.97
C CYS A 18 8.44 -7.39 -2.05
N CYS A 19 8.94 -8.58 -2.44
CA CYS A 19 8.91 -9.78 -1.60
C CYS A 19 9.84 -9.70 -0.37
N GLN A 20 10.73 -8.71 -0.32
CA GLN A 20 11.68 -8.51 0.78
C GLN A 20 11.43 -7.21 1.56
N THR A 21 10.89 -6.20 0.88
CA THR A 21 10.71 -4.86 1.45
C THR A 21 9.28 -4.57 1.90
N CYS A 22 8.26 -5.19 1.28
CA CYS A 22 6.85 -4.87 1.54
C CYS A 22 6.19 -5.80 2.56
N GLU A 23 5.34 -5.26 3.43
CA GLU A 23 4.52 -6.04 4.34
C GLU A 23 3.20 -6.40 3.64
N ILE A 24 3.17 -7.55 2.98
CA ILE A 24 2.02 -7.94 2.15
C ILE A 24 0.84 -8.34 3.03
N TYR A 25 -0.26 -7.57 2.94
CA TYR A 25 -1.53 -8.00 3.51
C TYR A 25 -2.09 -9.19 2.71
N VAL A 26 -2.67 -10.16 3.42
CA VAL A 26 -3.25 -11.37 2.83
C VAL A 26 -4.73 -11.39 3.20
N THR A 27 -5.63 -11.43 2.22
CA THR A 27 -7.07 -11.47 2.49
C THR A 27 -7.49 -12.86 3.01
N PRO A 28 -8.69 -13.02 3.59
CA PRO A 28 -9.25 -14.34 3.88
C PRO A 28 -9.33 -15.25 2.63
N GLY A 29 -9.65 -14.68 1.46
CA GLY A 29 -9.71 -15.43 0.21
C GLY A 29 -8.33 -15.84 -0.32
N ASP A 30 -7.31 -15.00 -0.14
CA ASP A 30 -5.91 -15.34 -0.43
C ASP A 30 -5.45 -16.50 0.43
N VAL A 31 -5.79 -16.50 1.74
CA VAL A 31 -5.48 -17.62 2.62
C VAL A 31 -6.06 -18.91 2.06
N ALA A 32 -7.36 -18.93 1.76
CA ALA A 32 -8.04 -20.10 1.22
C ALA A 32 -7.44 -20.58 -0.11
N ARG A 33 -7.15 -19.67 -1.06
CA ARG A 33 -6.57 -20.01 -2.36
C ARG A 33 -5.16 -20.60 -2.22
N ILE A 34 -4.32 -19.99 -1.39
CA ILE A 34 -2.93 -20.42 -1.21
C ILE A 34 -2.88 -21.76 -0.46
N GLU A 35 -3.70 -21.95 0.58
CA GLU A 35 -3.80 -23.23 1.29
C GLU A 35 -4.27 -24.34 0.35
N ALA A 36 -5.31 -24.09 -0.45
CA ALA A 36 -5.81 -25.07 -1.40
C ALA A 36 -4.78 -25.48 -2.46
N PHE A 37 -3.95 -24.53 -2.92
CA PHE A 37 -2.92 -24.79 -3.92
C PHE A 37 -1.67 -25.48 -3.35
N THR A 38 -1.21 -25.03 -2.17
CA THR A 38 0.09 -25.45 -1.60
C THR A 38 -0.03 -26.60 -0.60
N GLY A 39 -1.20 -26.79 0.01
CA GLY A 39 -1.38 -27.62 1.21
C GLY A 39 -0.71 -27.06 2.46
N GLN A 40 -0.07 -25.89 2.40
CA GLN A 40 0.65 -25.28 3.50
C GLN A 40 -0.28 -24.34 4.28
N THR A 41 -0.35 -24.53 5.60
CA THR A 41 -1.01 -23.60 6.53
C THR A 41 0.00 -22.72 7.27
N GLY A 42 -0.45 -21.65 7.92
CA GLY A 42 0.39 -20.88 8.85
C GLY A 42 1.49 -20.02 8.21
N PHE A 43 1.39 -19.76 6.89
CA PHE A 43 2.27 -18.86 6.13
C PHE A 43 1.96 -17.36 6.36
N HIS A 44 0.92 -17.05 7.12
CA HIS A 44 0.57 -15.69 7.52
C HIS A 44 0.55 -15.56 9.04
N GLU A 45 0.56 -14.32 9.53
CA GLU A 45 0.41 -13.99 10.95
C GLU A 45 -0.38 -12.69 11.11
N PHE A 46 -0.83 -12.41 12.34
CA PHE A 46 -1.35 -11.11 12.69
C PHE A 46 -0.31 -10.36 13.50
N ARG A 47 0.09 -9.18 13.02
CA ARG A 47 0.97 -8.28 13.75
C ARG A 47 0.70 -6.83 13.36
N ILE A 48 1.13 -5.92 14.22
CA ILE A 48 1.18 -4.50 13.90
C ILE A 48 2.25 -4.32 12.82
N PRO A 49 2.00 -3.55 11.73
CA PRO A 49 3.02 -3.27 10.73
C PRO A 49 4.29 -2.69 11.36
N ASP A 50 5.46 -3.15 10.89
CA ASP A 50 6.75 -2.67 11.38
C ASP A 50 7.04 -1.28 10.80
N ASN A 51 6.63 -1.07 9.55
CA ASN A 51 6.74 0.21 8.88
C ASN A 51 5.47 1.04 9.12
N PRO A 52 5.58 2.20 9.80
CA PRO A 52 4.44 3.05 10.13
C PRO A 52 3.70 3.60 8.90
N VAL A 53 4.32 3.56 7.72
CA VAL A 53 3.66 3.96 6.47
C VAL A 53 2.40 3.14 6.17
N TYR A 54 2.34 1.90 6.65
CA TYR A 54 1.16 1.07 6.47
C TYR A 54 0.01 1.43 7.42
N LEU A 55 0.24 2.28 8.43
CA LEU A 55 -0.77 2.73 9.37
C LEU A 55 -1.48 4.01 8.89
N ASP A 56 -0.85 4.80 8.02
CA ASP A 56 -1.43 6.00 7.42
C ASP A 56 -2.36 5.61 6.26
N GLN A 57 -3.67 5.70 6.46
CA GLN A 57 -4.71 5.22 5.53
C GLN A 57 -5.84 6.25 5.36
N ASP A 58 -5.53 7.54 5.50
CA ASP A 58 -6.52 8.63 5.42
C ASP A 58 -7.20 8.72 4.05
N ASP A 59 -6.55 8.23 3.00
CA ASP A 59 -7.06 8.16 1.63
C ASP A 59 -7.94 6.93 1.36
N ASP A 60 -7.90 5.91 2.22
CA ASP A 60 -8.71 4.71 2.14
C ASP A 60 -9.29 4.25 3.50
N PRO A 61 -10.35 4.93 3.97
CA PRO A 61 -10.99 4.59 5.24
C PRO A 61 -11.64 3.19 5.25
N GLU A 62 -12.00 2.64 4.09
CA GLU A 62 -12.57 1.30 4.01
C GLU A 62 -11.50 0.24 4.25
N TRP A 63 -10.33 0.41 3.63
CA TRP A 63 -9.17 -0.42 3.92
C TRP A 63 -8.81 -0.35 5.41
N ALA A 64 -8.70 0.86 5.97
CA ALA A 64 -8.41 1.05 7.39
C ALA A 64 -9.39 0.27 8.30
N ALA A 65 -10.69 0.38 8.02
CA ALA A 65 -11.73 -0.27 8.81
C ALA A 65 -11.80 -1.81 8.65
N CYS A 66 -11.43 -2.33 7.48
CA CYS A 66 -11.58 -3.77 7.18
C CYS A 66 -10.31 -4.59 7.40
N VAL A 67 -9.13 -3.97 7.29
CA VAL A 67 -7.84 -4.67 7.32
C VAL A 67 -7.22 -4.69 8.71
N PHE A 68 -7.47 -3.64 9.51
CA PHE A 68 -6.90 -3.50 10.85
C PHE A 68 -7.87 -3.97 11.93
N ARG A 69 -7.36 -4.85 12.79
CA ARG A 69 -8.04 -5.27 14.01
C ARG A 69 -8.04 -4.13 15.04
N PRO A 70 -8.91 -4.21 16.07
CA PRO A 70 -8.94 -3.21 17.15
C PRO A 70 -7.62 -3.02 17.89
N ASP A 71 -6.74 -4.02 17.89
CA ASP A 71 -5.39 -3.95 18.49
C ASP A 71 -4.33 -3.33 17.54
N GLY A 72 -4.75 -2.85 16.35
CA GLY A 72 -3.87 -2.30 15.32
C GLY A 72 -3.13 -3.36 14.51
N SER A 73 -3.31 -4.66 14.79
CA SER A 73 -2.70 -5.72 14.00
C SER A 73 -3.46 -5.98 12.70
N ARG A 74 -2.77 -6.52 11.69
CA ARG A 74 -3.37 -6.97 10.42
C ARG A 74 -2.79 -8.30 9.98
N ARG A 75 -3.50 -9.01 9.08
CA ARG A 75 -3.00 -10.26 8.52
C ARG A 75 -1.89 -10.00 7.51
N VAL A 76 -0.67 -10.44 7.79
CA VAL A 76 0.47 -10.26 6.90
C VAL A 76 1.09 -11.59 6.51
N LEU A 77 1.62 -11.64 5.29
CA LEU A 77 2.42 -12.75 4.81
C LEU A 77 3.73 -12.83 5.61
N LYS A 78 4.06 -14.01 6.13
CA LYS A 78 5.30 -14.20 6.89
C LYS A 78 6.53 -14.04 6.00
N ARG A 79 7.63 -13.70 6.65
CA ARG A 79 8.96 -13.68 6.06
C ARG A 79 9.84 -14.77 6.67
N LYS A 80 10.77 -15.26 5.88
CA LYS A 80 11.89 -16.10 6.33
C LYS A 80 12.88 -15.25 7.12
N ALA A 81 13.80 -15.89 7.83
CA ALA A 81 14.81 -15.20 8.64
C ALA A 81 15.72 -14.25 7.82
N ASN A 82 15.88 -14.51 6.52
CA ASN A 82 16.65 -13.65 5.60
C ASN A 82 15.84 -12.45 5.05
N GLY A 83 14.59 -12.27 5.49
CA GLY A 83 13.70 -11.18 5.04
C GLY A 83 12.85 -11.50 3.81
N ASP A 84 13.10 -12.63 3.13
CA ASP A 84 12.30 -13.05 1.98
C ASP A 84 10.88 -13.42 2.39
N CYS A 85 9.87 -13.12 1.57
CA CYS A 85 8.55 -13.72 1.75
C CYS A 85 8.65 -15.24 1.66
N VAL A 86 7.79 -15.94 2.40
CA VAL A 86 7.83 -17.41 2.49
C VAL A 86 7.69 -18.12 1.13
N PHE A 87 7.09 -17.47 0.14
CA PHE A 87 6.90 -18.00 -1.22
C PHE A 87 7.94 -17.53 -2.24
N LEU A 88 8.97 -16.76 -1.83
CA LEU A 88 10.07 -16.39 -2.72
C LEU A 88 11.02 -17.58 -2.89
N GLY A 89 11.22 -18.00 -4.14
CA GLY A 89 12.18 -19.03 -4.53
C GLY A 89 13.29 -18.47 -5.43
N PRO A 90 14.26 -19.32 -5.83
CA PRO A 90 15.41 -18.90 -6.64
C PRO A 90 15.05 -18.41 -8.05
N ARG A 91 13.82 -18.71 -8.52
CA ARG A 91 13.28 -18.26 -9.81
C ARG A 91 12.14 -17.25 -9.65
N GLY A 92 12.09 -16.55 -8.51
CA GLY A 92 11.00 -15.63 -8.17
C GLY A 92 9.90 -16.30 -7.34
N CYS A 93 8.71 -15.70 -7.33
CA CYS A 93 7.58 -16.20 -6.54
C CYS A 93 7.17 -17.61 -7.02
N GLN A 94 7.06 -18.54 -6.09
CA GLN A 94 6.67 -19.93 -6.34
C GLN A 94 5.16 -20.11 -6.55
N LEU A 95 4.36 -19.09 -6.20
CA LEU A 95 2.92 -19.11 -6.46
C LEU A 95 2.64 -18.69 -7.92
N PRO A 96 1.78 -19.42 -8.64
CA PRO A 96 1.29 -18.97 -9.94
C PRO A 96 0.42 -17.71 -9.75
N LEU A 97 0.28 -16.91 -10.80
CA LEU A 97 -0.29 -15.56 -10.73
C LEU A 97 -1.69 -15.54 -10.08
N GLU A 98 -2.53 -16.49 -10.45
CA GLU A 98 -3.89 -16.69 -9.97
C GLU A 98 -4.02 -17.19 -8.53
N VAL A 99 -2.90 -17.57 -7.90
CA VAL A 99 -2.83 -17.99 -6.49
C VAL A 99 -2.14 -16.95 -5.61
N ARG A 100 -1.29 -16.07 -6.17
CA ARG A 100 -0.60 -15.00 -5.43
C ARG A 100 -1.57 -14.13 -4.61
N PRO A 101 -1.15 -13.51 -3.49
CA PRO A 101 -1.97 -12.53 -2.80
C PRO A 101 -2.49 -11.43 -3.72
N LEU A 102 -3.72 -10.95 -3.54
CA LEU A 102 -4.31 -9.92 -4.42
C LEU A 102 -3.48 -8.63 -4.43
N VAL A 103 -2.92 -8.24 -3.28
CA VAL A 103 -1.97 -7.11 -3.18
C VAL A 103 -0.76 -7.31 -4.10
N CYS A 104 -0.23 -8.55 -4.20
CA CYS A 104 0.87 -8.86 -5.10
C CYS A 104 0.47 -8.85 -6.59
N ARG A 105 -0.79 -9.16 -6.91
CA ARG A 105 -1.30 -9.12 -8.30
C ARG A 105 -1.57 -7.70 -8.76
N LEU A 106 -1.96 -6.81 -7.85
CA LEU A 106 -2.23 -5.40 -8.15
C LEU A 106 -0.94 -4.59 -8.27
N TYR A 107 0.13 -4.96 -7.56
CA TYR A 107 1.41 -4.26 -7.65
C TYR A 107 1.96 -4.29 -9.09
N PRO A 108 2.32 -3.14 -9.71
CA PRO A 108 2.64 -1.85 -9.10
C PRO A 108 1.55 -0.78 -9.21
N ILE A 109 0.30 -1.15 -9.53
CA ILE A 109 -0.81 -0.21 -9.61
C ILE A 109 -1.21 0.22 -8.20
N ASN A 110 -1.26 1.53 -7.94
CA ASN A 110 -1.81 2.06 -6.70
C ASN A 110 -3.34 2.01 -6.74
N TYR A 111 -3.98 1.90 -5.59
CA TYR A 111 -5.42 1.76 -5.50
C TYR A 111 -5.95 2.22 -4.15
N THR A 112 -7.22 2.60 -4.12
CA THR A 112 -8.04 2.81 -2.92
C THR A 112 -9.40 2.15 -3.14
N ALA A 113 -10.30 2.17 -2.15
CA ALA A 113 -11.68 1.69 -2.32
C ALA A 113 -12.41 2.36 -3.51
N ARG A 114 -11.99 3.57 -3.91
CA ARG A 114 -12.58 4.33 -5.02
C ARG A 114 -12.15 3.84 -6.40
N GLY A 115 -11.07 3.08 -6.51
CA GLY A 115 -10.59 2.54 -7.77
C GLY A 115 -9.07 2.46 -7.88
N LEU A 116 -8.60 2.27 -9.10
CA LEU A 116 -7.18 2.22 -9.46
C LEU A 116 -6.66 3.61 -9.80
N GLU A 117 -5.44 3.92 -9.38
CA GLU A 117 -4.75 5.14 -9.75
C GLU A 117 -3.94 4.94 -11.04
N GLN A 118 -3.81 5.99 -11.84
CA GLN A 118 -3.05 5.96 -13.09
C GLN A 118 -1.53 6.01 -12.87
N GLU A 119 -1.08 6.60 -11.75
CA GLU A 119 0.34 6.61 -11.39
C GLU A 119 0.74 5.27 -10.77
N LEU A 120 1.81 4.66 -11.31
CA LEU A 120 2.36 3.41 -10.79
C LEU A 120 3.30 3.66 -9.62
N ALA A 121 3.38 2.71 -8.70
CA ALA A 121 4.28 2.75 -7.56
C ALA A 121 5.74 2.85 -8.00
N LYS A 122 6.49 3.79 -7.38
CA LYS A 122 7.89 4.12 -7.72
C LYS A 122 8.93 3.05 -7.35
N GLY A 123 8.51 1.97 -6.69
CA GLY A 123 9.43 0.92 -6.22
C GLY A 123 9.73 -0.19 -7.23
N CYS A 124 9.09 -0.19 -8.40
CA CYS A 124 9.36 -1.22 -9.40
C CYS A 124 10.59 -0.84 -10.24
N PRO A 125 11.57 -1.74 -10.43
CA PRO A 125 12.82 -1.40 -11.10
C PRO A 125 12.64 -1.34 -12.63
N VAL A 126 12.04 -0.25 -13.12
CA VAL A 126 11.79 0.01 -14.54
C VAL A 126 13.06 0.02 -15.40
N GLN A 127 14.22 0.28 -14.79
CA GLN A 127 15.53 0.20 -15.43
C GLN A 127 15.90 -1.23 -15.89
N LEU A 128 15.18 -2.26 -15.43
CA LEU A 128 15.36 -3.66 -15.84
C LEU A 128 14.46 -4.07 -17.01
N LEU A 129 13.62 -3.15 -17.50
CA LEU A 129 12.73 -3.41 -18.62
C LEU A 129 13.51 -3.40 -19.95
N PRO A 130 13.18 -4.28 -20.90
CA PRO A 130 13.69 -4.15 -22.27
C PRO A 130 13.28 -2.80 -22.89
N PRO A 131 14.07 -2.24 -23.82
CA PRO A 131 13.72 -1.00 -24.50
C PRO A 131 12.33 -1.08 -25.16
N GLY A 132 11.47 -0.09 -24.90
CA GLY A 132 10.13 0.02 -25.47
C GLY A 132 9.05 -0.84 -24.81
N VAL A 133 9.40 -1.70 -23.84
CA VAL A 133 8.42 -2.54 -23.12
C VAL A 133 7.91 -1.80 -21.90
N GLY A 134 6.57 -1.72 -21.78
CA GLY A 134 5.92 -1.09 -20.63
C GLY A 134 6.01 -1.95 -19.36
N LEU A 135 5.90 -1.33 -18.19
CA LEU A 135 5.99 -2.05 -16.92
C LEU A 135 4.87 -3.10 -16.74
N LEU A 136 3.62 -2.73 -17.04
CA LEU A 136 2.47 -3.64 -16.93
C LEU A 136 2.57 -4.78 -17.94
N GLU A 137 3.03 -4.48 -19.15
CA GLU A 137 3.29 -5.48 -20.19
C GLU A 137 4.36 -6.49 -19.74
N ALA A 138 5.46 -6.03 -19.16
CA ALA A 138 6.52 -6.90 -18.64
C ALA A 138 6.09 -7.77 -17.43
N LEU A 139 4.99 -7.41 -16.78
CA LEU A 139 4.37 -8.16 -15.68
C LEU A 139 3.21 -9.03 -16.15
N ASP A 140 2.89 -9.03 -17.44
CA ASP A 140 1.72 -9.71 -18.01
C ASP A 140 0.40 -9.26 -17.34
N MET A 141 0.27 -7.95 -17.16
CA MET A 141 -0.87 -7.31 -16.50
C MET A 141 -1.57 -6.34 -17.45
N SER A 142 -2.91 -6.32 -17.37
CA SER A 142 -3.75 -5.29 -18.00
C SER A 142 -4.58 -4.55 -16.96
N TRP A 143 -5.02 -3.33 -17.30
CA TRP A 143 -5.92 -2.54 -16.45
C TRP A 143 -7.24 -3.26 -16.17
N ALA A 144 -7.79 -3.94 -17.17
CA ALA A 144 -9.02 -4.73 -17.01
C ALA A 144 -8.86 -5.87 -15.99
N GLN A 145 -7.73 -6.58 -16.01
CA GLN A 145 -7.43 -7.59 -14.98
C GLN A 145 -7.27 -6.96 -13.60
N ALA A 146 -6.56 -5.82 -13.52
CA ALA A 146 -6.37 -5.11 -12.27
C ALA A 146 -7.70 -4.67 -11.66
N GLU A 147 -8.67 -4.21 -12.46
CA GLU A 147 -10.00 -3.87 -11.96
C GLU A 147 -10.76 -5.07 -11.38
N VAL A 148 -10.61 -6.26 -11.98
CA VAL A 148 -11.18 -7.51 -11.45
C VAL A 148 -10.54 -7.85 -10.11
N TRP A 149 -9.20 -7.81 -10.02
CA TRP A 149 -8.48 -8.08 -8.78
C TRP A 149 -8.77 -7.05 -7.69
N HIS A 150 -8.95 -5.79 -8.05
CA HIS A 150 -9.32 -4.71 -7.14
C HIS A 150 -10.72 -4.94 -6.54
N ARG A 151 -11.73 -5.20 -7.37
CA ARG A 151 -13.07 -5.53 -6.87
C ARG A 151 -13.04 -6.76 -5.96
N GLN A 152 -12.26 -7.77 -6.34
CA GLN A 152 -12.08 -8.97 -5.53
C GLN A 152 -11.42 -8.66 -4.19
N LEU A 153 -10.39 -7.81 -4.17
CA LEU A 153 -9.69 -7.41 -2.95
C LEU A 153 -10.65 -6.76 -1.95
N TYR A 154 -11.39 -5.73 -2.38
CA TYR A 154 -12.34 -5.06 -1.48
C TYR A 154 -13.52 -5.94 -1.08
N ALA A 155 -13.96 -6.84 -1.96
CA ALA A 155 -14.95 -7.84 -1.56
C ALA A 155 -14.43 -8.76 -0.46
N GLU A 156 -13.16 -9.17 -0.52
CA GLU A 156 -12.56 -10.11 0.43
C GLU A 156 -12.16 -9.47 1.76
N ILE A 157 -11.72 -8.21 1.79
CA ILE A 157 -11.40 -7.55 3.07
C ILE A 157 -12.66 -7.34 3.91
N ARG A 158 -13.82 -7.12 3.29
CA ARG A 158 -15.12 -7.04 4.01
C ARG A 158 -15.54 -8.35 4.66
N LEU A 159 -14.90 -9.47 4.29
CA LEU A 159 -15.14 -10.77 4.92
C LEU A 159 -14.36 -10.96 6.22
N GLU A 160 -13.44 -10.04 6.56
CA GLU A 160 -12.69 -10.11 7.80
C GLU A 160 -13.65 -10.15 9.01
N PRO A 161 -13.44 -11.10 9.97
CA PRO A 161 -14.39 -11.28 11.07
C PRO A 161 -14.59 -10.03 11.93
N HIS A 162 -13.53 -9.25 12.14
CA HIS A 162 -13.58 -8.04 12.95
C HIS A 162 -14.37 -6.91 12.26
N ALA A 163 -14.31 -6.82 10.93
CA ALA A 163 -15.10 -5.86 10.16
C ALA A 163 -16.62 -6.11 10.31
N ARG A 164 -17.03 -7.38 10.38
CA ARG A 164 -18.46 -7.75 10.56
C ARG A 164 -19.00 -7.35 11.94
N LEU A 165 -18.16 -7.44 12.97
CA LEU A 165 -18.56 -7.09 14.34
C LEU A 165 -18.82 -5.58 14.48
N VAL A 166 -18.07 -4.73 13.77
CA VAL A 166 -18.28 -3.28 13.76
C VAL A 166 -19.64 -2.92 13.16
N VAL A 167 -20.00 -3.53 12.03
CA VAL A 167 -21.29 -3.28 11.36
C VAL A 167 -22.48 -3.78 12.20
N ALA A 168 -22.34 -4.95 12.81
CA ALA A 168 -23.36 -5.52 13.71
C ALA A 168 -23.53 -4.70 14.99
N GLY A 169 -22.44 -4.15 15.54
CA GLY A 169 -22.47 -3.26 16.70
C GLY A 169 -23.16 -1.93 16.43
N ALA A 170 -22.88 -1.31 15.28
CA ALA A 170 -23.47 -0.03 14.86
C ALA A 170 -24.99 -0.11 14.57
N THR A 171 -25.49 -1.30 14.24
CA THR A 171 -26.92 -1.54 14.00
C THR A 171 -27.68 -1.98 15.26
N SER A 172 -26.99 -2.26 16.37
CA SER A 172 -27.62 -2.72 17.62
C SER A 172 -27.93 -1.63 18.65
N SER A 173 -27.66 -0.35 18.35
CA SER A 173 -28.19 0.75 19.16
C SER A 173 -29.70 0.92 18.89
N ALA A 174 -30.50 0.12 19.58
CA ALA A 174 -31.87 0.48 19.93
C ALA A 174 -31.87 1.89 20.56
N PRO A 175 -32.91 2.72 20.34
CA PRO A 175 -32.93 4.08 20.88
C PRO A 175 -32.88 4.01 22.40
N ALA A 176 -31.72 4.35 22.96
CA ALA A 176 -31.60 4.63 24.38
C ALA A 176 -32.51 5.82 24.67
N THR A 177 -33.55 5.54 25.44
CA THR A 177 -34.50 6.53 25.93
C THR A 177 -33.72 7.58 26.72
N ASP A 178 -33.88 8.82 26.28
CA ASP A 178 -33.81 10.06 27.06
C ASP A 178 -32.91 10.03 28.31
N GLN A 179 -31.66 10.46 28.14
CA GLN A 179 -30.97 11.19 29.19
C GLN A 179 -30.52 12.53 28.64
N THR A 180 -31.38 13.50 28.88
CA THR A 180 -31.09 14.93 28.94
C THR A 180 -29.75 15.17 29.64
N ARG A 181 -28.67 15.43 28.88
CA ARG A 181 -27.47 16.09 29.39
C ARG A 181 -27.38 17.49 28.83
N GLN A 182 -27.81 18.38 29.70
CA GLN A 182 -27.69 19.83 29.69
C GLN A 182 -26.23 20.24 29.41
N TRP A 183 -25.94 20.68 28.19
CA TRP A 183 -24.70 21.39 27.86
C TRP A 183 -24.86 22.85 28.32
N ARG A 184 -24.04 23.26 29.29
CA ARG A 184 -23.92 24.67 29.68
C ARG A 184 -23.19 25.42 28.58
N LEU A 185 -23.86 26.45 28.07
CA LEU A 185 -23.30 27.55 27.30
C LEU A 185 -22.57 28.48 28.28
N ASP A 186 -21.26 28.60 28.14
CA ASP A 186 -20.53 29.82 28.47
C ASP A 186 -19.47 30.02 27.37
N GLY A 187 -19.79 30.94 26.45
CA GLY A 187 -18.80 31.52 25.54
C GLY A 187 -17.96 32.57 26.26
N PRO A 188 -16.87 33.04 25.62
CA PRO A 188 -16.91 34.43 25.18
C PRO A 188 -16.53 34.63 23.70
N THR A 189 -17.17 35.66 23.16
CA THR A 189 -17.10 36.28 21.83
C THR A 189 -15.82 37.11 21.58
N PRO A 190 -15.60 37.64 20.35
CA PRO A 190 -14.30 37.80 19.69
C PRO A 190 -13.72 39.22 19.77
N SER A 191 -12.43 39.36 19.42
CA SER A 191 -11.85 40.66 19.02
C SER A 191 -10.96 40.54 17.76
N ASP A 192 -11.44 41.20 16.72
CA ASP A 192 -10.77 42.20 15.87
C ASP A 192 -9.57 41.87 14.95
N LYS A 193 -9.92 41.79 13.67
CA LYS A 193 -9.39 42.51 12.48
C LYS A 193 -7.99 43.15 12.55
N ALA A 194 -7.15 42.81 11.55
CA ALA A 194 -6.61 43.75 10.56
C ALA A 194 -6.05 43.01 9.32
N ALA A 195 -6.22 43.62 8.15
CA ALA A 195 -5.62 43.24 6.86
C ALA A 195 -4.83 44.47 6.32
N PRO A 196 -4.39 44.49 5.05
CA PRO A 196 -3.15 43.94 4.51
C PRO A 196 -2.19 45.06 4.02
N THR A 197 -0.96 44.73 3.63
CA THR A 197 -0.13 45.62 2.80
C THR A 197 0.69 44.86 1.75
N ASP A 198 0.65 45.42 0.55
CA ASP A 198 1.33 45.05 -0.69
C ASP A 198 2.87 45.16 -0.62
N ALA A 199 3.57 44.29 -1.37
CA ALA A 199 4.86 44.64 -1.98
C ALA A 199 5.10 43.80 -3.25
N ALA A 200 5.34 44.51 -4.35
CA ALA A 200 5.60 44.03 -5.70
C ALA A 200 7.09 43.64 -5.92
N PRO A 201 7.49 43.14 -7.10
CA PRO A 201 8.72 42.36 -7.31
C PRO A 201 9.91 43.19 -7.80
N THR A 202 11.13 42.64 -7.66
CA THR A 202 12.32 43.12 -8.38
C THR A 202 13.20 41.96 -8.87
N PRO A 203 14.00 42.18 -9.94
CA PRO A 203 14.49 41.11 -10.83
C PRO A 203 15.99 40.80 -10.70
N ALA A 204 16.36 39.72 -11.42
CA ALA A 204 17.63 39.41 -12.08
C ALA A 204 18.90 39.20 -11.22
N THR A 205 19.61 38.09 -11.48
CA THR A 205 21.01 38.09 -11.99
C THR A 205 21.41 36.67 -12.41
N GLU A 206 21.86 36.54 -13.65
CA GLU A 206 22.49 35.37 -14.27
C GLU A 206 23.99 35.25 -13.93
N ARG A 207 24.53 34.03 -14.14
CA ARG A 207 25.92 33.66 -14.53
C ARG A 207 26.96 33.36 -13.41
N PRO A 208 28.07 32.61 -13.70
CA PRO A 208 28.14 31.16 -14.01
C PRO A 208 29.30 30.43 -13.25
N ILE A 209 29.59 29.18 -13.64
CA ILE A 209 30.91 28.48 -13.67
C ILE A 209 31.23 27.41 -12.59
N ALA A 210 31.55 26.23 -13.14
CA ALA A 210 32.47 25.14 -12.74
C ALA A 210 32.27 24.33 -11.45
N GLY A 211 32.06 23.03 -11.69
CA GLY A 211 33.07 22.01 -11.37
C GLY A 211 33.23 21.64 -9.91
N SER A 212 32.67 20.51 -9.51
CA SER A 212 33.34 19.72 -8.47
C SER A 212 32.97 18.24 -8.50
N THR A 213 33.94 17.50 -8.00
CA THR A 213 34.22 16.08 -8.08
C THR A 213 33.30 15.19 -7.26
N ALA A 214 33.19 13.95 -7.72
CA ALA A 214 32.71 12.75 -7.04
C ALA A 214 32.72 12.78 -5.49
N SER A 215 31.55 12.52 -4.91
CA SER A 215 31.40 11.79 -3.65
C SER A 215 29.97 11.26 -3.54
N LEU A 216 29.78 9.95 -3.74
CA LEU A 216 28.53 9.26 -3.43
C LEU A 216 28.78 8.36 -2.22
N ALA A 217 28.75 8.98 -1.05
CA ALA A 217 28.45 8.31 0.22
C ALA A 217 27.20 9.01 0.77
N GLY A 218 26.10 8.27 0.84
CA GLY A 218 24.83 8.78 1.34
C GLY A 218 23.63 8.11 0.69
N THR A 219 23.38 6.83 0.99
CA THR A 219 22.07 6.22 0.74
C THR A 219 21.08 6.82 1.73
N GLN A 220 20.43 7.91 1.34
CA GLN A 220 19.21 8.38 1.99
C GLN A 220 18.15 7.28 1.85
N GLY A 221 17.43 7.00 2.93
CA GLY A 221 16.43 5.94 2.99
C GLY A 221 15.31 6.16 2.00
N GLU A 222 15.28 5.34 0.95
CA GLU A 222 14.17 5.29 0.00
C GLU A 222 12.95 4.62 0.64
N ARG A 223 11.80 5.27 0.48
CA ARG A 223 10.49 4.83 0.99
C ARG A 223 10.10 3.49 0.33
N PRO A 224 9.64 2.47 1.09
CA PRO A 224 9.04 1.27 0.51
C PRO A 224 7.83 1.63 -0.35
N PRO A 225 7.48 0.83 -1.36
CA PRO A 225 6.37 1.14 -2.25
C PRO A 225 5.03 0.86 -1.55
N TYR A 226 4.66 1.82 -0.71
CA TYR A 226 3.40 2.57 -0.52
C TYR A 226 3.82 3.67 0.49
N PRO A 227 3.89 4.96 0.09
CA PRO A 227 2.73 5.86 0.25
C PRO A 227 2.60 6.91 -0.87
N VAL A 228 1.45 7.58 -0.96
CA VAL A 228 1.47 9.01 -1.30
C VAL A 228 0.51 9.80 -0.41
N THR A 229 1.06 10.33 0.68
CA THR A 229 0.66 11.60 1.26
C THR A 229 0.40 12.62 0.15
N LYS A 230 -0.80 13.18 0.05
CA LYS A 230 -1.02 14.41 -0.70
C LYS A 230 -0.10 15.50 -0.15
N ALA A 231 0.63 16.17 -1.03
CA ALA A 231 1.14 17.50 -0.70
C ALA A 231 -0.06 18.45 -0.46
N PRO A 232 0.03 19.40 0.49
CA PRO A 232 -1.04 20.35 0.79
C PRO A 232 -1.43 21.21 -0.42
#